data_AF-A0A401YHD6-F1
#
_entry.id   AF-A0A401YHD6-F1
#
_cell.length_a   1.000
_cell.length_b   1.000
_cell.length_c   1.000
_cell.angle_alpha   90.00
_cell.angle_beta   90.00
_cell.angle_gamma   90.00
#
_symmetry.space_group_name_H-M   'P 1'
#
loop_
_entity.id
_entity.type
_entity.pdbx_description
1 polymer ?
#
loop_
_entity_poly.entity_id
_entity_poly.type
_entity_poly.pdbx_seq_one_letter_code
_entity_poly.pdbx_strand_id
1 'polypeptide(L)'
;MSSRIPIPPVGKPSASLTVDLGPFVKESGAVADRLRHLSEARLKAPLTARQEGVPSRAGAALALAQCLADLAAAVEGEPRREVPDLGVFVVGDQIAVTSGDLAAALEPLAEEHPLGLDDGEPATAGDVVRRAREMVRELAAAI
;
A
#
# COMPACT_ATOMS: atom_id res chain seq x y z
N MET A 1 -59.54 6.26 -15.88
CA MET A 1 -58.60 7.21 -15.23
C MET A 1 -57.30 6.46 -14.92
N SER A 2 -56.33 6.48 -15.84
CA SER A 2 -55.01 5.84 -15.64
C SER A 2 -54.01 6.91 -15.20
N SER A 3 -53.59 6.85 -13.93
CA SER A 3 -52.57 7.74 -13.39
C SER A 3 -51.20 7.15 -13.71
N ARG A 4 -50.42 7.85 -14.56
CA ARG A 4 -49.00 7.54 -14.79
C ARG A 4 -48.20 8.16 -13.65
N ILE A 5 -47.54 7.34 -12.85
CA ILE A 5 -46.55 7.78 -11.86
C ILE A 5 -45.32 8.27 -12.64
N PRO A 6 -44.87 9.52 -12.47
CA PRO A 6 -43.61 9.97 -13.06
C PRO A 6 -42.43 9.29 -12.34
N ILE A 7 -41.62 8.57 -13.11
CA ILE A 7 -40.34 8.03 -12.64
C ILE A 7 -39.36 9.21 -12.51
N PRO A 8 -38.70 9.42 -11.35
CA PRO A 8 -37.70 10.47 -11.22
C PRO A 8 -36.52 10.21 -12.16
N PRO A 9 -35.85 11.25 -12.69
CA PRO A 9 -34.71 11.06 -13.55
C PRO A 9 -33.60 10.33 -12.78
N VAL A 10 -33.12 9.23 -13.35
CA VAL A 10 -31.91 8.54 -12.89
C VAL A 10 -30.78 9.57 -12.90
N GLY A 11 -30.28 9.93 -11.72
CA GLY A 11 -29.13 10.81 -11.60
C GLY A 11 -27.99 10.25 -12.45
N LYS A 12 -27.30 11.13 -13.18
CA LYS A 12 -26.09 10.75 -13.93
C LYS A 12 -25.19 9.95 -12.98
N PRO A 13 -24.57 8.83 -13.42
CA PRO A 13 -23.59 8.17 -12.58
C PRO A 13 -22.53 9.22 -12.23
N SER A 14 -22.38 9.50 -10.93
CA SER A 14 -21.25 10.27 -10.42
C SER A 14 -20.01 9.69 -11.09
N ALA A 15 -19.22 10.52 -11.78
CA ALA A 15 -18.02 10.06 -12.46
C ALA A 15 -17.11 9.45 -11.39
N SER A 16 -17.11 8.12 -11.31
CA SER A 16 -16.26 7.37 -10.40
C SER A 16 -14.83 7.61 -10.84
N LEU A 17 -14.14 8.50 -10.14
CA LEU A 17 -12.72 8.74 -10.32
C LEU A 17 -11.99 7.43 -10.00
N THR A 18 -11.19 6.95 -10.92
CA THR A 18 -10.29 5.82 -10.69
C THR A 18 -9.20 6.27 -9.71
N VAL A 19 -8.71 5.35 -8.87
CA VAL A 19 -7.61 5.64 -7.94
C VAL A 19 -6.36 6.09 -8.71
N ASP A 20 -5.80 7.27 -8.38
CA ASP A 20 -4.51 7.68 -8.93
C ASP A 20 -3.35 6.97 -8.22
N LEU A 21 -2.84 5.92 -8.85
CA LEU A 21 -1.73 5.10 -8.36
C LEU A 21 -0.35 5.66 -8.71
N GLY A 22 -0.25 6.65 -9.62
CA GLY A 22 1.01 7.16 -10.13
C GLY A 22 1.98 7.63 -9.03
N PRO A 23 1.54 8.46 -8.07
CA PRO A 23 2.36 8.88 -6.95
C PRO A 23 2.84 7.72 -6.07
N PHE A 24 1.98 6.74 -5.80
CA PHE A 24 2.32 5.59 -4.97
C PHE A 24 3.40 4.71 -5.62
N VAL A 25 3.24 4.37 -6.89
CA VAL A 25 4.21 3.57 -7.65
C VAL A 25 5.56 4.28 -7.73
N LYS A 26 5.55 5.60 -7.95
CA LYS A 26 6.79 6.40 -7.98
C LYS A 26 7.49 6.45 -6.63
N GLU A 27 6.75 6.70 -5.54
CA GLU A 27 7.30 6.80 -4.18
C GLU A 27 7.89 5.46 -3.71
N SER A 28 7.16 4.36 -3.90
CA SER A 28 7.59 3.01 -3.53
C SER A 28 8.80 2.55 -4.35
N GLY A 29 8.81 2.79 -5.67
CA GLY A 29 9.95 2.51 -6.54
C GLY A 29 11.23 3.24 -6.12
N ALA A 30 11.13 4.53 -5.78
CA ALA A 30 12.28 5.31 -5.32
C ALA A 30 12.87 4.78 -3.99
N VAL A 31 12.00 4.33 -3.07
CA VAL A 31 12.43 3.70 -1.81
C VAL A 31 13.12 2.35 -2.07
N ALA A 32 12.52 1.51 -2.91
CA ALA A 32 13.10 0.23 -3.32
C ALA A 32 14.49 0.41 -3.93
N ASP A 33 14.63 1.34 -4.87
CA ASP A 33 15.91 1.67 -5.50
C ASP A 33 16.93 2.18 -4.48
N ARG A 34 16.54 3.06 -3.57
CA ARG A 34 17.45 3.57 -2.54
C ARG A 34 17.98 2.44 -1.66
N LEU A 35 17.12 1.49 -1.26
CA LEU A 35 17.51 0.34 -0.44
C LEU A 35 18.51 -0.57 -1.17
N ARG A 36 18.32 -0.82 -2.47
CA ARG A 36 19.25 -1.62 -3.31
C ARG A 36 20.67 -1.04 -3.36
N HIS A 37 20.82 0.27 -3.14
CA HIS A 37 22.10 0.96 -3.16
C HIS A 37 22.76 1.09 -1.77
N LEU A 38 22.11 0.65 -0.70
CA LEU A 38 22.69 0.68 0.64
C LEU A 38 23.66 -0.49 0.85
N SER A 39 24.77 -0.22 1.54
CA SER A 39 25.66 -1.29 2.00
C SER A 39 25.02 -2.12 3.10
N GLU A 40 25.49 -3.36 3.29
CA GLU A 40 25.01 -4.25 4.35
C GLU A 40 25.06 -3.61 5.74
N ALA A 41 26.15 -2.90 6.05
CA ALA A 41 26.31 -2.19 7.32
C ALA A 41 25.23 -1.11 7.52
N ARG A 42 24.85 -0.39 6.46
CA ARG A 42 23.77 0.61 6.52
C ARG A 42 22.40 -0.03 6.64
N LEU A 43 22.17 -1.14 5.94
CA LEU A 43 20.93 -1.91 6.01
C LEU A 43 20.69 -2.49 7.40
N LYS A 44 21.75 -2.99 8.06
CA LYS A 44 21.72 -3.54 9.42
C LYS A 44 21.71 -2.46 10.50
N ALA A 45 22.11 -1.22 10.19
CA ALA A 45 22.08 -0.14 11.15
C ALA A 45 20.63 0.23 11.53
N PRO A 46 20.39 0.63 12.80
CA PRO A 46 19.06 1.06 13.25
C PRO A 46 18.59 2.30 12.49
N LEU A 47 17.27 2.47 12.36
CA LEU A 47 16.66 3.65 11.73
C LEU A 47 17.07 4.94 12.47
N THR A 48 17.01 4.92 13.80
CA THR A 48 17.45 6.03 14.66
C THR A 48 18.71 5.63 15.43
N ALA A 49 19.75 6.46 15.37
CA ALA A 49 21.07 6.15 15.93
C ALA A 49 21.13 6.10 17.47
N ARG A 50 20.01 6.28 18.18
CA ARG A 50 19.98 6.50 19.64
C ARG A 50 19.02 5.61 20.44
N GLN A 51 18.41 4.60 19.84
CA GLN A 51 17.42 3.77 20.54
C GLN A 51 17.68 2.27 20.32
N GLU A 52 17.94 1.56 21.42
CA GLU A 52 17.91 0.10 21.46
C GLU A 52 16.47 -0.40 21.19
N GLY A 53 16.34 -1.49 20.45
CA GLY A 53 15.04 -2.07 20.07
C GLY A 53 14.39 -1.46 18.82
N VAL A 54 14.98 -0.43 18.22
CA VAL A 54 14.49 0.10 16.92
C VAL A 54 14.88 -0.85 15.80
N PRO A 55 13.96 -1.16 14.86
CA PRO A 55 14.28 -2.04 13.75
C PRO A 55 15.44 -1.48 12.90
N SER A 56 16.21 -2.39 12.33
CA SER A 56 17.17 -2.03 11.28
C SER A 56 16.44 -1.47 10.07
N ARG A 57 17.15 -0.76 9.18
CA ARG A 57 16.55 -0.30 7.91
C ARG A 57 15.97 -1.47 7.11
N ALA A 58 16.67 -2.60 7.08
CA ALA A 58 16.17 -3.81 6.43
C ALA A 58 14.94 -4.40 7.15
N GLY A 59 14.93 -4.44 8.48
CA GLY A 59 13.78 -4.92 9.25
C GLY A 59 12.54 -4.05 9.06
N ALA A 60 12.71 -2.73 9.02
CA ALA A 60 11.63 -1.80 8.73
C ALA A 60 11.12 -1.92 7.28
N ALA A 61 12.03 -2.14 6.32
CA ALA A 61 11.67 -2.40 4.94
C ALA A 61 10.89 -3.72 4.78
N LEU A 62 11.30 -4.79 5.45
CA LEU A 62 10.56 -6.06 5.46
C LEU A 62 9.18 -5.92 6.11
N ALA A 63 9.08 -5.19 7.22
CA ALA A 63 7.80 -4.89 7.85
C ALA A 63 6.87 -4.08 6.93
N LEU A 64 7.40 -3.09 6.20
CA LEU A 64 6.64 -2.38 5.17
C LEU A 64 6.18 -3.33 4.07
N ALA A 65 7.06 -4.21 3.58
CA ALA A 65 6.70 -5.17 2.55
C ALA A 65 5.55 -6.08 3.02
N GLN A 66 5.56 -6.54 4.27
CA GLN A 66 4.45 -7.28 4.87
C GLN A 66 3.16 -6.46 4.89
N CYS A 67 3.20 -5.21 5.38
CA CYS A 67 2.01 -4.36 5.41
C CYS A 67 1.40 -4.14 4.01
N LEU A 68 2.23 -3.97 2.98
CA LEU A 68 1.76 -3.82 1.60
C LEU A 68 1.12 -5.11 1.07
N ALA A 69 1.72 -6.28 1.36
CA ALA A 69 1.14 -7.58 1.01
C ALA A 69 -0.19 -7.83 1.72
N ASP A 70 -0.30 -7.47 3.01
CA ASP A 70 -1.54 -7.59 3.77
C ASP A 70 -2.65 -6.69 3.20
N LEU A 71 -2.30 -5.46 2.78
CA LEU A 71 -3.24 -4.58 2.10
C LEU A 71 -3.68 -5.14 0.74
N ALA A 72 -2.75 -5.69 -0.05
CA ALA A 72 -3.08 -6.31 -1.34
C ALA A 72 -4.05 -7.49 -1.14
N ALA A 73 -3.75 -8.38 -0.20
CA ALA A 73 -4.63 -9.50 0.14
C ALA A 73 -6.01 -9.03 0.59
N ALA A 74 -6.10 -7.97 1.41
CA ALA A 74 -7.37 -7.40 1.84
C ALA A 74 -8.17 -6.80 0.67
N VAL A 75 -7.51 -6.12 -0.27
CA VAL A 75 -8.15 -5.59 -1.50
C VAL A 75 -8.68 -6.73 -2.37
N GLU A 76 -7.93 -7.83 -2.48
CA GLU A 76 -8.30 -9.00 -3.27
C GLU A 76 -9.33 -9.91 -2.57
N GLY A 77 -9.58 -9.70 -1.27
CA GLY A 77 -10.41 -10.59 -0.46
C GLY A 77 -9.75 -11.96 -0.20
N GLU A 78 -8.42 -12.02 -0.28
CA GLU A 78 -7.62 -13.22 -0.11
C GLU A 78 -7.03 -13.31 1.31
N PRO A 79 -6.69 -14.51 1.81
CA PRO A 79 -6.01 -14.65 3.09
C PRO A 79 -4.65 -13.96 3.11
N ARG A 80 -4.35 -13.29 4.24
CA ARG A 80 -3.02 -12.72 4.49
C ARG A 80 -1.95 -13.81 4.48
N ARG A 81 -0.79 -13.50 3.89
CA ARG A 81 0.35 -14.41 3.76
C ARG A 81 1.61 -13.72 4.27
N GLU A 82 2.46 -14.47 4.95
CA GLU A 82 3.74 -13.97 5.44
C GLU A 82 4.71 -13.75 4.28
N VAL A 83 5.30 -12.56 4.23
CA VAL A 83 6.43 -12.23 3.37
C VAL A 83 7.68 -12.82 4.02
N PRO A 84 8.37 -13.77 3.38
CA PRO A 84 9.51 -14.44 3.99
C PRO A 84 10.68 -13.47 4.21
N ASP A 85 11.42 -13.61 5.32
CA ASP A 85 12.73 -12.96 5.47
C ASP A 85 13.77 -13.69 4.61
N LEU A 86 14.10 -13.10 3.46
CA LEU A 86 15.08 -13.63 2.51
C LEU A 86 16.46 -12.95 2.66
N GLY A 87 16.65 -12.11 3.67
CA GLY A 87 17.89 -11.41 3.97
C GLY A 87 17.95 -9.95 3.49
N VAL A 88 18.89 -9.20 4.05
CA VAL A 88 18.88 -7.72 4.00
C VAL A 88 19.00 -7.10 2.60
N PHE A 89 19.56 -7.81 1.62
CA PHE A 89 19.78 -7.27 0.27
C PHE A 89 18.54 -7.32 -0.62
N VAL A 90 17.58 -8.18 -0.30
CA VAL A 90 16.37 -8.37 -1.13
C VAL A 90 15.21 -7.47 -0.70
N VAL A 91 15.31 -6.77 0.44
CA VAL A 91 14.19 -6.00 1.01
C VAL A 91 13.71 -4.88 0.08
N GLY A 92 14.59 -4.34 -0.78
CA GLY A 92 14.19 -3.41 -1.83
C GLY A 92 13.34 -4.07 -2.91
N ASP A 93 13.66 -5.30 -3.31
CA ASP A 93 12.87 -6.08 -4.26
C ASP A 93 11.54 -6.52 -3.67
N GLN A 94 11.51 -6.90 -2.38
CA GLN A 94 10.28 -7.26 -1.69
C GLN A 94 9.30 -6.08 -1.64
N ILE A 95 9.77 -4.86 -1.36
CA ILE A 95 8.92 -3.66 -1.46
C ILE A 95 8.43 -3.44 -2.89
N ALA A 96 9.30 -3.59 -3.90
CA ALA A 96 8.90 -3.41 -5.29
C ALA A 96 7.82 -4.41 -5.74
N VAL A 97 7.92 -5.66 -5.30
CA VAL A 97 6.91 -6.70 -5.58
C VAL A 97 5.61 -6.39 -4.86
N THR A 98 5.63 -6.22 -3.53
CA THR A 98 4.38 -6.07 -2.77
C THR A 98 3.67 -4.74 -3.03
N SER A 99 4.40 -3.67 -3.36
CA SER A 99 3.79 -2.42 -3.86
C SER A 99 3.18 -2.59 -5.26
N GLY A 100 3.81 -3.37 -6.14
CA GLY A 100 3.27 -3.73 -7.44
C GLY A 100 1.99 -4.55 -7.34
N ASP A 101 1.96 -5.55 -6.43
CA ASP A 101 0.78 -6.37 -6.16
C ASP A 101 -0.38 -5.50 -5.64
N LEU A 102 -0.12 -4.61 -4.68
CA LEU A 102 -1.13 -3.68 -4.19
C LEU A 102 -1.65 -2.73 -5.28
N ALA A 103 -0.75 -2.20 -6.13
CA ALA A 103 -1.15 -1.36 -7.25
C ALA A 103 -2.03 -2.12 -8.26
N ALA A 104 -1.68 -3.35 -8.59
CA ALA A 104 -2.46 -4.21 -9.48
C ALA A 104 -3.85 -4.53 -8.90
N ALA A 105 -3.93 -4.79 -7.59
CA ALA A 105 -5.20 -5.03 -6.91
C ALA A 105 -6.11 -3.79 -6.90
N LEU A 106 -5.54 -2.58 -6.79
CA LEU A 106 -6.28 -1.31 -6.74
C LEU A 106 -6.63 -0.74 -8.13
N GLU A 107 -5.86 -1.06 -9.18
CA GLU A 107 -6.06 -0.55 -10.54
C GLU A 107 -7.51 -0.67 -11.07
N PRO A 108 -8.22 -1.80 -10.89
CA PRO A 108 -9.59 -1.91 -11.41
C PRO A 108 -10.65 -1.17 -10.58
N LEU A 109 -10.29 -0.57 -9.44
CA LEU A 109 -11.23 -0.02 -8.47
C LEU A 109 -11.45 1.50 -8.65
N ALA A 110 -12.70 1.91 -8.45
CA ALA A 110 -13.02 3.32 -8.24
C ALA A 110 -12.49 3.78 -6.88
N GLU A 111 -12.15 5.06 -6.75
CA GLU A 111 -11.64 5.67 -5.52
C GLU A 111 -12.57 5.42 -4.32
N GLU A 112 -13.87 5.52 -4.55
CA GLU A 112 -14.96 5.36 -3.58
C GLU A 112 -15.28 3.88 -3.27
N HIS A 113 -14.61 2.92 -3.94
CA HIS A 113 -14.94 1.51 -3.81
C HIS A 113 -14.73 1.04 -2.37
N PRO A 114 -15.77 0.52 -1.70
CA PRO A 114 -15.66 0.10 -0.31
C PRO A 114 -14.87 -1.20 -0.22
N LEU A 115 -13.92 -1.24 0.70
CA LEU A 115 -13.08 -2.39 1.01
C LEU A 115 -13.34 -2.86 2.44
N GLY A 116 -13.51 -4.17 2.60
CA GLY A 116 -13.64 -4.81 3.91
C GLY A 116 -12.26 -5.06 4.51
N LEU A 117 -11.69 -4.05 5.19
CA LEU A 117 -10.48 -4.27 5.99
C LEU A 117 -10.85 -4.96 7.31
N ASP A 118 -10.02 -5.88 7.78
CA ASP A 118 -10.26 -6.66 9.01
C ASP A 118 -10.45 -5.79 10.27
N ASP A 119 -10.05 -4.51 10.22
CA ASP A 119 -10.15 -3.55 11.31
C ASP A 119 -11.61 -3.10 11.58
N GLY A 120 -12.57 -3.50 10.73
CA GLY A 120 -14.00 -3.19 10.88
C GLY A 120 -14.38 -1.74 10.53
N GLU A 121 -13.39 -0.88 10.31
CA GLU A 121 -13.57 0.47 9.79
C GLU A 121 -13.81 0.42 8.26
N PRO A 122 -14.86 1.06 7.75
CA PRO A 122 -15.07 1.16 6.32
C PRO A 122 -13.92 1.97 5.70
N ALA A 123 -13.16 1.33 4.82
CA ALA A 123 -12.11 2.00 4.04
C ALA A 123 -12.49 1.99 2.57
N THR A 124 -12.11 3.05 1.86
CA THR A 124 -12.22 3.11 0.40
C THR A 124 -10.90 2.69 -0.27
N ALA A 125 -10.92 2.39 -1.57
CA ALA A 125 -9.69 2.19 -2.33
C ALA A 125 -8.76 3.43 -2.26
N GLY A 126 -9.34 4.63 -2.23
CA GLY A 126 -8.63 5.89 -1.99
C GLY A 126 -7.94 5.96 -0.61
N ASP A 127 -8.60 5.49 0.45
CA ASP A 127 -8.01 5.42 1.79
C ASP A 127 -6.84 4.44 1.86
N VAL A 128 -6.96 3.29 1.20
CA VAL A 128 -5.90 2.28 1.16
C VAL A 128 -4.65 2.83 0.48
N VAL A 129 -4.77 3.47 -0.69
CA VAL A 129 -3.59 4.05 -1.36
C VAL A 129 -2.98 5.19 -0.53
N ARG A 130 -3.80 6.00 0.14
CA ARG A 130 -3.31 7.08 1.01
C ARG A 130 -2.52 6.52 2.19
N ARG A 131 -3.05 5.50 2.88
CA ARG A 131 -2.37 4.79 3.99
C ARG A 131 -1.08 4.13 3.52
N ALA A 132 -1.10 3.44 2.38
CA ALA A 132 0.09 2.82 1.79
C ALA A 132 1.19 3.85 1.53
N ARG A 133 0.84 5.00 0.96
CA ARG A 133 1.79 6.10 0.72
C ARG A 133 2.33 6.73 2.00
N GLU A 134 1.51 6.87 3.05
CA GLU A 134 1.98 7.34 4.35
C GLU A 134 3.07 6.43 4.91
N MET A 135 2.86 5.11 4.90
CA MET A 135 3.86 4.14 5.35
C MET A 135 5.14 4.17 4.50
N VAL A 136 5.02 4.31 3.17
CA VAL A 136 6.18 4.45 2.26
C VAL A 136 6.97 5.71 2.59
N ARG A 137 6.30 6.85 2.85
CA ARG A 137 6.96 8.12 3.20
C ARG A 137 7.66 8.05 4.55
N GLU A 138 7.08 7.38 5.52
CA GLU A 138 7.70 7.17 6.84
C GLU A 138 9.02 6.40 6.71
N LEU A 139 9.03 5.31 5.93
CA LEU A 139 10.28 4.59 5.66
C LEU A 139 11.27 5.46 4.87
N ALA A 140 10.79 6.17 3.84
CA ALA A 140 11.63 7.05 3.02
C ALA A 140 12.34 8.14 3.83
N ALA A 141 11.69 8.65 4.87
CA ALA A 141 12.27 9.65 5.78
C ALA A 141 13.36 9.06 6.70
N ALA A 142 13.39 7.74 6.89
CA ALA A 142 14.27 7.07 7.84
C ALA A 142 15.49 6.36 7.20
N ILE A 143 15.48 6.16 5.88
CA ILE A 143 16.59 5.61 5.09
C ILE A 143 17.35 6.70 4.36
#